data_AF-A0A522F9I7-F1
#
_entry.id   AF-A0A522F9I7-F1
#
_cell.length_a   1.000
_cell.length_b   1.000
_cell.length_c   1.000
_cell.angle_alpha   90.00
_cell.angle_beta   90.00
_cell.angle_gamma   90.00
#
_symmetry.space_group_name_H-M   'P 1'
#
loop_
_entity.id
_entity.type
_entity.pdbx_description
1 polymer ?
#
loop_
_entity_poly.entity_id
_entity_poly.type
_entity_poly.pdbx_seq_one_letter_code
_entity_poly.pdbx_strand_id
1 'polypeptide(L)' 'MTDPKNPTQINIELNEEVAQGTYSNLAVITHSSSEFVIDFVRIMPGIPKAQV' A
#
# COMPACT_ATOMS: atom_id res chain seq x y z
N MET A 1 0.13 34.78 36.22
CA MET A 1 0.78 33.54 35.75
C MET A 1 -0.34 32.70 35.15
N THR A 2 -0.33 32.52 33.83
CA THR A 2 -1.35 31.74 33.11
C THR A 2 -0.62 30.72 32.27
N ASP A 3 -0.67 29.46 32.70
CA ASP A 3 -0.05 28.32 32.03
C ASP A 3 -0.67 28.10 30.64
N PRO A 4 0.12 27.96 29.56
CA PRO A 4 -0.42 27.62 28.25
C PRO A 4 -0.83 26.14 28.24
N LYS A 5 -2.10 25.90 27.90
CA LYS A 5 -2.72 24.59 27.74
C LYS A 5 -1.88 23.70 26.82
N ASN A 6 -1.52 22.51 27.30
CA ASN A 6 -0.94 21.44 26.50
C ASN A 6 -1.82 21.18 25.25
N PRO A 7 -1.28 21.21 24.03
CA PRO A 7 -2.01 20.79 22.86
C PRO A 7 -2.28 19.29 22.98
N THR A 8 -3.57 18.92 23.02
CA THR A 8 -4.03 17.53 22.98
C THR A 8 -3.38 16.84 21.76
N GLN A 9 -2.44 15.94 22.01
CA GLN A 9 -1.76 15.20 20.95
C GLN A 9 -2.76 14.19 20.38
N ILE A 10 -3.26 14.47 19.16
CA ILE A 10 -4.13 13.56 18.44
C ILE A 10 -3.24 12.44 17.88
N ASN A 11 -3.33 11.24 18.46
CA ASN A 11 -2.77 10.04 17.82
C ASN A 11 -3.68 9.67 16.65
N ILE A 12 -3.21 9.93 15.43
CA ILE A 12 -3.85 9.46 14.21
C ILE A 12 -3.24 8.11 13.87
N GLU A 13 -3.93 7.03 14.26
CA GLU A 13 -3.60 5.69 13.79
C GLU A 13 -4.17 5.52 12.37
N LEU A 14 -3.29 5.51 11.37
CA LEU A 14 -3.68 5.20 9.99
C LEU A 14 -3.67 3.68 9.83
N ASN A 15 -4.83 3.07 9.57
CA ASN A 15 -4.93 1.64 9.30
C ASN A 15 -3.91 1.27 8.19
N GLU A 16 -3.04 0.29 8.45
CA GLU A 16 -2.00 -0.15 7.51
C GLU A 16 -2.58 -0.51 6.14
N GLU A 17 -3.79 -1.08 6.09
CA GLU A 17 -4.49 -1.41 4.84
C GLU A 17 -4.78 -0.16 3.99
N VAL A 18 -5.08 0.96 4.64
CA VAL A 18 -5.34 2.25 3.98
C VAL A 18 -4.03 2.99 3.68
N ALA A 19 -3.03 2.86 4.56
CA ALA A 19 -1.72 3.49 4.40
C ALA A 19 -0.91 2.91 3.24
N GLN A 20 -1.04 1.60 2.98
CA GLN A 20 -0.26 0.91 1.96
C GLN A 20 -0.62 1.35 0.52
N GLY A 21 -1.83 1.85 0.29
CA GLY A 21 -2.30 2.19 -1.06
C GLY A 21 -2.21 1.01 -2.03
N THR A 22 -2.35 1.26 -3.34
CA THR A 22 -2.15 0.22 -4.35
C THR A 22 -0.67 0.18 -4.74
N TYR A 23 0.10 -0.71 -4.11
CA TYR A 23 1.52 -0.95 -4.41
C TYR A 23 1.72 -2.32 -5.04
N SER A 24 2.52 -2.36 -6.12
CA SER A 24 2.98 -3.57 -6.78
C SER A 24 4.50 -3.52 -6.96
N ASN A 25 5.19 -4.64 -6.73
CA ASN A 25 6.63 -4.77 -6.96
C ASN A 25 6.97 -5.60 -8.20
N LEU A 26 5.97 -6.17 -8.88
CA LEU A 26 6.13 -6.90 -10.14
C LEU A 26 5.06 -6.50 -11.14
N ALA A 27 5.43 -6.45 -12.42
CA ALA A 27 4.50 -6.33 -13.53
C ALA A 27 4.79 -7.43 -14.56
N VAL A 28 3.76 -8.13 -15.01
CA VAL A 28 3.84 -9.11 -16.10
C VAL A 28 3.20 -8.50 -17.33
N ILE A 29 3.97 -8.42 -18.41
CA ILE A 29 3.52 -7.81 -19.67
C ILE A 29 3.41 -8.91 -20.72
N THR A 30 2.18 -9.18 -21.14
CA THR A 30 1.90 -10.11 -22.24
C THR A 30 1.36 -9.32 -23.42
N HIS A 31 1.89 -9.56 -24.61
CA HIS A 31 1.49 -8.83 -25.81
C HIS A 31 1.33 -9.75 -27.01
N SER A 32 0.50 -9.33 -27.95
CA SER A 32 0.32 -9.87 -29.29
C SER A 32 0.52 -8.75 -30.32
N SER A 33 0.34 -9.05 -31.62
CA SER A 33 0.40 -8.02 -32.66
C SER A 33 -0.71 -6.95 -32.55
N SER A 34 -1.76 -7.22 -31.78
CA SER A 34 -2.97 -6.40 -31.77
C SER A 34 -3.37 -5.91 -30.38
N GLU A 35 -2.84 -6.51 -29.31
CA GLU A 35 -3.22 -6.21 -27.93
C GLU A 35 -2.05 -6.38 -26.96
N PHE A 36 -2.14 -5.74 -25.80
CA PHE A 36 -1.27 -5.99 -24.68
C PHE A 36 -2.05 -5.95 -23.37
N VAL A 37 -1.62 -6.78 -22.41
CA VAL A 37 -2.17 -6.89 -21.07
C VAL A 37 -1.04 -6.68 -20.07
N ILE A 38 -1.32 -5.93 -19.01
CA ILE A 38 -0.39 -5.65 -17.93
C ILE A 38 -1.04 -6.09 -16.62
N ASP A 39 -0.46 -7.12 -16.00
CA ASP A 39 -0.89 -7.62 -14.68
C ASP A 39 0.09 -7.15 -13.60
N PHE A 40 -0.44 -6.52 -12.56
CA PHE A 40 0.35 -6.04 -11.42
C PHE A 40 0.24 -7.03 -10.26
N VAL A 41 1.38 -7.50 -9.77
CA VAL A 41 1.45 -8.52 -8.70
C VAL A 41 2.31 -8.01 -7.54
N ARG A 42 1.79 -8.14 -6.32
CA ARG A 42 2.54 -7.87 -5.08
C ARG A 42 3.03 -9.18 -4.47
N ILE A 43 4.35 -9.34 -4.36
CA ILE A 43 4.98 -10.51 -3.73
C ILE A 43 5.78 -10.05 -2.52
N MET A 44 5.43 -10.52 -1.33
CA MET A 44 6.16 -10.22 -0.08
C MET A 44 6.96 -11.45 0.36
N PRO A 45 8.27 -11.30 0.68
CA PRO A 45 9.09 -12.41 1.15
C PRO A 45 8.59 -12.91 2.51
N GLY A 46 8.51 -14.22 2.70
CA GLY A 46 8.14 -14.83 3.98
C GLY A 46 6.64 -14.99 4.23
N ILE A 47 5.76 -14.64 3.27
CA ILE A 47 4.32 -14.88 3.37
C ILE A 47 3.93 -16.00 2.40
N PRO A 48 3.52 -17.19 2.87
CA PRO A 48 3.29 -18.36 2.01
C PRO A 48 2.04 -18.26 1.12
N LYS A 49 1.19 -17.26 1.32
CA LYS A 49 0.00 -16.99 0.50
C LYS A 49 0.03 -15.54 0.03
N ALA A 50 0.12 -15.34 -1.28
CA ALA A 50 -0.27 -14.07 -1.88
C ALA A 50 -1.75 -13.84 -1.58
N GLN A 51 -2.10 -12.70 -0.99
CA GLN A 51 -3.48 -12.23 -1.01
C GLN A 51 -3.73 -11.68 -2.41
N VAL A 52 -4.65 -12.32 -3.13
CA VAL A 52 -5.17 -11.89 -4.44
C VAL A 52 -6.38 -11.00 -4.25
#